data_AF-A0A815VK12-F1
#
_entry.id   AF-A0A815VK12-F1
#
_cell.length_a   1.000
_cell.length_b   1.000
_cell.length_c   1.000
_cell.angle_alpha   90.00
_cell.angle_beta   90.00
_cell.angle_gamma   90.00
#
_symmetry.space_group_name_H-M   'P 1'
#
loop_
_entity.id
_entity.type
_entity.pdbx_description
1 polymer ?
#
loop_
_entity_poly.entity_id
_entity_poly.type
_entity_poly.pdbx_seq_one_letter_code
_entity_poly.pdbx_strand_id
1 'polypeptide(L)'
;MTQNNVPSRQIATIPTGRYFSYNCPQGFAGNFKHGWAGQGVTLFEISVRTHDTNTYYDLSVINGFNVPMKVYAPDGTKIQALNSQAPDAYLYPTDDTKTHGLRGDGKFVIVFEW
;
A
#
# COMPACT_ATOMS: atom_id res chain seq x y z
N MET A 1 -1.04 18.52 20.31
CA MET A 1 -1.79 17.48 19.56
C MET A 1 -0.97 16.20 19.65
N THR A 2 -1.47 15.21 20.38
CA THR A 2 -0.80 13.93 20.58
C THR A 2 -0.75 13.18 19.25
N GLN A 3 0.46 12.90 18.77
CA GLN A 3 0.69 11.98 17.67
C GLN A 3 0.16 10.62 18.15
N ASN A 4 -1.00 10.21 17.65
CA ASN A 4 -1.56 8.91 17.98
C ASN A 4 -0.66 7.86 17.35
N ASN A 5 0.31 7.36 18.12
CA ASN A 5 1.09 6.17 17.82
C ASN A 5 0.11 4.99 17.78
N VAL A 6 -0.55 4.80 16.63
CA VAL A 6 -1.22 3.53 16.34
C VAL A 6 -0.07 2.53 16.13
N PRO A 7 0.14 1.55 17.03
CA PRO A 7 1.19 0.57 16.83
C PRO A 7 0.93 -0.14 15.51
N SER A 8 1.97 -0.32 14.68
CA SER A 8 1.81 -1.06 13.44
C SER A 8 1.30 -2.47 13.78
N ARG A 9 0.13 -2.81 13.26
CA ARG A 9 -0.48 -4.11 13.49
C ARG A 9 0.00 -5.07 12.42
N GLN A 10 0.62 -6.18 12.83
CA GLN A 10 0.81 -7.31 11.92
C GLN A 10 -0.55 -7.95 11.65
N ILE A 11 -0.98 -7.91 10.40
CA ILE A 11 -2.27 -8.44 9.96
C ILE A 11 -2.15 -9.80 9.26
N ALA A 12 -0.94 -10.19 8.83
CA ALA A 12 -0.65 -11.51 8.27
C ALA A 12 0.85 -11.82 8.26
N THR A 13 1.17 -13.11 8.12
CA THR A 13 2.48 -13.64 7.70
C THR A 13 2.28 -14.34 6.36
N ILE A 14 3.10 -14.01 5.36
CA ILE A 14 2.95 -14.55 4.00
C ILE A 14 4.07 -15.56 3.76
N PRO A 15 3.76 -16.84 3.52
CA PRO A 15 4.77 -17.82 3.13
C PRO A 15 5.44 -17.45 1.80
N THR A 16 6.67 -17.89 1.58
CA THR A 16 7.38 -17.72 0.32
C THR A 16 6.53 -18.23 -0.86
N GLY A 17 6.51 -17.47 -1.96
CA GLY A 17 5.75 -17.80 -3.17
C GLY A 17 4.22 -17.68 -3.03
N ARG A 18 3.71 -17.06 -1.95
CA ARG A 18 2.29 -16.79 -1.77
C ARG A 18 1.98 -15.30 -1.84
N TYR A 19 0.72 -14.99 -2.09
CA TYR A 19 0.17 -13.64 -2.00
C TYR A 19 -0.69 -13.51 -0.75
N PHE A 20 -0.89 -12.26 -0.33
CA PHE A 20 -1.89 -11.91 0.67
C PHE A 20 -3.08 -11.24 0.00
N SER A 21 -4.28 -11.53 0.48
CA SER A 21 -5.46 -10.80 0.09
C SER A 21 -6.16 -10.26 1.31
N TYR A 22 -6.56 -9.01 1.24
CA TYR A 22 -7.28 -8.36 2.33
C TYR A 22 -8.53 -7.68 1.79
N ASN A 23 -9.65 -7.94 2.46
CA ASN A 23 -10.85 -7.16 2.24
C ASN A 23 -10.75 -5.93 3.13
N CYS A 24 -10.44 -4.78 2.52
CA CYS A 24 -10.30 -3.54 3.28
C CYS A 24 -11.71 -2.98 3.54
N PRO A 25 -12.20 -2.96 4.81
CA PRO A 25 -13.54 -2.46 5.09
C PRO A 25 -13.63 -0.96 4.87
N GLN A 26 -14.85 -0.45 4.64
CA GLN A 26 -15.13 0.98 4.69
C GLN A 26 -14.55 1.62 5.98
N GLY A 27 -13.88 2.75 5.82
CA GLY A 27 -13.24 3.49 6.91
C GLY A 27 -11.82 3.02 7.23
N PHE A 28 -11.30 1.99 6.55
CA PHE A 28 -9.90 1.58 6.71
C PHE A 28 -8.96 2.64 6.14
N ALA A 29 -7.98 3.09 6.93
CA ALA A 29 -6.84 3.87 6.47
C ALA A 29 -5.55 3.31 7.07
N GLY A 30 -4.54 3.10 6.24
CA GLY A 30 -3.26 2.56 6.70
C GLY A 30 -2.33 2.16 5.56
N ASN A 31 -1.32 1.37 5.91
CA ASN A 31 -0.37 0.83 4.94
C ASN A 31 -0.07 -0.65 5.16
N PHE A 32 0.35 -1.31 4.09
CA PHE A 32 0.88 -2.67 4.07
C PHE A 32 2.35 -2.60 3.66
N LYS A 33 3.21 -3.32 4.39
CA LYS A 33 4.66 -3.28 4.18
C LYS A 33 5.33 -4.52 4.77
N HIS A 34 6.59 -4.71 4.41
CA HIS A 34 7.48 -5.63 5.09
C HIS A 34 8.43 -4.86 6.03
N GLY A 35 8.54 -5.31 7.29
CA GLY A 35 9.48 -4.74 8.25
C GLY A 35 9.18 -3.31 8.72
N TRP A 36 10.21 -2.60 9.17
CA TRP A 36 10.14 -1.28 9.79
C TRP A 36 10.99 -0.24 9.05
N ALA A 37 10.69 1.05 9.25
CA ALA A 37 11.23 2.20 8.50
C ALA A 37 12.76 2.43 8.59
N GLY A 38 13.54 1.56 9.26
CA GLY A 38 15.00 1.62 9.30
C GLY A 38 15.73 0.86 8.18
N GLN A 39 15.00 0.11 7.35
CA GLN A 39 15.57 -0.76 6.30
C GLN A 39 15.32 -0.28 4.87
N GLY A 40 14.67 0.87 4.69
CA GLY A 40 13.91 1.12 3.48
C GLY A 40 12.58 0.35 3.54
N VAL A 41 11.45 0.96 3.17
CA VAL A 41 10.16 0.25 3.16
C VAL A 41 9.35 0.60 1.93
N THR A 42 9.11 -0.42 1.11
CA THR A 42 8.06 -0.33 0.08
C THR A 42 6.70 -0.36 0.77
N LEU A 43 5.91 0.69 0.59
CA LEU A 43 4.58 0.83 1.19
C LEU A 43 3.50 0.66 0.11
N PHE A 44 2.43 -0.04 0.45
CA PHE A 44 1.12 0.15 -0.17
C PHE A 44 0.27 0.97 0.81
N GLU A 45 -0.11 2.18 0.43
CA GLU A 45 -0.90 3.09 1.25
C GLU A 45 -2.33 3.13 0.71
N ILE A 46 -3.32 3.15 1.61
CA ILE A 46 -4.73 3.11 1.21
C ILE A 46 -5.62 3.82 2.23
N SER A 47 -6.65 4.51 1.72
CA SER A 47 -7.76 5.09 2.45
C SER A 47 -9.07 4.69 1.78
N VAL A 48 -9.86 3.84 2.44
CA VAL A 48 -11.11 3.28 1.93
C VAL A 48 -12.28 4.12 2.39
N ARG A 49 -12.80 4.99 1.51
CA ARG A 49 -14.05 5.76 1.73
C ARG A 49 -14.05 6.50 3.06
N THR A 50 -12.90 7.06 3.42
CA THR A 50 -12.69 7.76 4.70
C THR A 50 -13.22 9.19 4.67
N HIS A 51 -13.26 9.81 3.49
CA HIS A 51 -13.69 11.20 3.30
C HIS A 51 -14.86 11.31 2.31
N ASP A 52 -14.98 10.39 1.37
CA ASP A 52 -16.04 10.37 0.36
C ASP A 52 -16.41 8.93 -0.06
N THR A 53 -17.01 8.77 -1.24
CA THR A 53 -17.39 7.45 -1.78
C THR A 53 -16.24 6.70 -2.46
N ASN A 54 -15.04 7.26 -2.50
CA ASN A 54 -13.90 6.72 -3.22
C ASN A 54 -12.90 6.06 -2.26
N THR A 55 -12.17 5.09 -2.80
CA THR A 55 -10.97 4.54 -2.19
C THR A 55 -9.76 5.09 -2.93
N TYR A 56 -8.83 5.68 -2.19
CA TYR A 56 -7.56 6.19 -2.70
C TYR A 56 -6.42 5.32 -2.23
N TYR A 57 -5.48 5.04 -3.13
CA TYR A 57 -4.37 4.16 -2.83
C TYR A 57 -3.18 4.41 -3.75
N ASP A 58 -1.99 4.03 -3.29
CA ASP A 58 -0.74 4.20 -4.02
C ASP A 58 0.35 3.25 -3.50
N LEU A 59 1.45 3.18 -4.24
CA LEU A 59 2.71 2.65 -3.74
C LEU A 59 3.65 3.80 -3.41
N SER A 60 4.45 3.63 -2.36
CA SER A 60 5.45 4.63 -1.96
C SER A 60 6.78 3.97 -1.63
N VAL A 61 7.86 4.58 -2.13
CA VAL A 61 9.26 4.23 -1.80
C VAL A 61 10.02 5.45 -1.27
N ILE A 62 9.31 6.51 -0.87
CA ILE A 62 9.88 7.71 -0.23
C ILE A 62 10.72 7.32 1.00
N ASN A 63 10.24 6.33 1.75
CA ASN A 63 10.92 5.80 2.93
C ASN A 63 11.95 4.71 2.59
N GLY A 64 12.41 4.63 1.34
CA GLY A 64 13.31 3.62 0.81
C GLY A 64 12.59 2.40 0.25
N PHE A 65 13.36 1.42 -0.22
CA PHE A 65 12.86 0.20 -0.86
C PHE A 65 13.50 -1.03 -0.22
N ASN A 66 12.71 -2.06 0.07
CA ASN A 66 13.22 -3.32 0.62
C ASN A 66 12.73 -4.55 -0.14
N VAL A 67 11.42 -4.67 -0.35
CA VAL A 67 10.80 -5.81 -1.00
C VAL A 67 9.98 -5.31 -2.19
N PRO A 68 10.16 -5.89 -3.40
CA PRO A 68 9.28 -5.59 -4.52
C PRO A 68 7.82 -5.92 -4.20
N MET A 69 6.91 -5.04 -4.60
CA MET A 69 5.48 -5.18 -4.31
C MET A 69 4.65 -5.02 -5.57
N LYS A 70 3.62 -5.85 -5.71
CA LYS A 70 2.54 -5.68 -6.70
C LYS A 70 1.20 -5.62 -5.99
N VAL A 71 0.33 -4.71 -6.42
CA VAL A 71 -1.03 -4.59 -5.92
C VAL A 71 -2.00 -4.74 -7.07
N TYR A 72 -3.02 -5.56 -6.85
CA TYR A 72 -4.16 -5.71 -7.74
C TYR A 72 -5.41 -5.20 -7.03
N ALA A 73 -6.01 -4.17 -7.60
CA ALA A 73 -7.20 -3.52 -7.08
C ALA A 73 -8.49 -4.21 -7.58
N PRO A 74 -9.63 -4.02 -6.88
CA PRO A 74 -10.93 -4.59 -7.26
C PRO A 74 -11.41 -4.24 -8.67
N ASP A 75 -11.00 -3.09 -9.20
CA ASP A 75 -11.37 -2.60 -10.54
C ASP A 75 -10.49 -3.16 -11.67
N GLY A 76 -9.54 -4.04 -11.34
CA GLY A 76 -8.58 -4.63 -12.27
C GLY A 76 -7.30 -3.80 -12.45
N THR A 77 -7.18 -2.64 -11.81
CA THR A 77 -5.95 -1.85 -11.82
C THR A 77 -4.81 -2.63 -11.17
N LYS A 78 -3.63 -2.54 -11.77
CA LYS A 78 -2.40 -3.13 -11.27
C LYS A 78 -1.33 -2.04 -11.15
N ILE A 79 -0.71 -1.93 -9.98
CA ILE A 79 0.46 -1.07 -9.73
C ILE A 79 1.61 -1.90 -9.15
N GLN A 80 2.84 -1.50 -9.43
CA GLN A 80 4.01 -2.26 -8.98
C GLN A 80 5.23 -1.38 -8.63
N ALA A 81 5.90 -1.74 -7.54
CA ALA A 81 7.18 -1.21 -7.14
C ALA A 81 8.22 -2.31 -7.20
N LEU A 82 9.02 -2.36 -8.27
CA LEU A 82 10.02 -3.41 -8.48
C LEU A 82 11.45 -3.02 -8.09
N ASN A 83 11.68 -1.72 -7.86
CA ASN A 83 12.95 -1.16 -7.42
C ASN A 83 12.71 0.20 -6.75
N SER A 84 13.77 0.84 -6.25
CA SER A 84 13.72 2.14 -5.59
C SER A 84 13.39 3.33 -6.50
N GLN A 85 13.26 3.14 -7.81
CA GLN A 85 12.91 4.15 -8.80
C GLN A 85 11.64 3.74 -9.58
N ALA A 86 10.75 2.97 -8.93
CA ALA A 86 9.59 2.40 -9.58
C ALA A 86 8.65 3.50 -10.12
N PRO A 87 8.21 3.41 -11.40
CA PRO A 87 7.41 4.45 -12.04
C PRO A 87 5.99 4.58 -11.48
N ASP A 88 5.46 3.52 -10.85
CA ASP A 88 4.10 3.51 -10.25
C ASP A 88 4.11 3.93 -8.78
N ALA A 89 5.27 4.28 -8.21
CA ALA A 89 5.40 4.61 -6.80
C ALA A 89 5.80 6.07 -6.59
N TYR A 90 5.33 6.65 -5.49
CA TYR A 90 5.85 7.92 -4.99
C TYR A 90 7.35 7.80 -4.73
N LEU A 91 8.13 8.64 -5.43
CA LEU A 91 9.57 8.82 -5.19
C LEU A 91 9.86 10.02 -4.27
N TYR A 92 8.91 10.95 -4.18
CA TYR A 92 8.97 12.15 -3.33
C TYR A 92 7.56 12.59 -2.92
N PRO A 93 7.38 13.33 -1.81
CA PRO A 93 6.07 13.54 -1.17
C PRO A 93 4.98 14.26 -1.96
N THR A 94 5.30 14.88 -3.09
CA THR A 94 4.36 15.69 -3.89
C THR A 94 4.16 15.13 -5.30
N ASP A 95 4.52 13.86 -5.52
CA ASP A 95 4.28 13.17 -6.78
C ASP A 95 2.83 12.65 -6.87
N ASP A 96 1.86 13.56 -6.77
CA ASP A 96 0.43 13.22 -6.65
C ASP A 96 -0.11 12.44 -7.88
N THR A 97 0.68 12.37 -8.95
CA THR A 97 0.40 11.58 -10.15
C THR A 97 0.36 10.06 -9.89
N LYS A 98 0.85 9.60 -8.74
CA LYS A 98 0.90 8.17 -8.37
C LYS A 98 -0.32 7.71 -7.58
N THR A 99 -1.20 8.63 -7.17
CA THR A 99 -2.44 8.24 -6.49
C THR A 99 -3.45 7.67 -7.48
N HIS A 100 -3.92 6.47 -7.16
CA HIS A 100 -5.02 5.81 -7.84
C HIS A 100 -6.30 5.96 -7.02
N GLY A 101 -7.44 5.94 -7.72
CA GLY A 101 -8.75 6.05 -7.10
C GLY A 101 -9.76 5.13 -7.77
N LEU A 102 -10.61 4.49 -6.97
CA LEU A 102 -11.77 3.74 -7.45
C LEU A 102 -12.99 4.08 -6.59
N ARG A 103 -14.20 3.96 -7.17
CA ARG A 103 -15.44 4.16 -6.42
C ARG A 103 -15.78 2.90 -5.62
N GLY A 104 -16.08 3.05 -4.33
CA GLY A 104 -16.44 1.93 -3.46
C GLY A 104 -15.25 1.33 -2.71
N ASP A 105 -15.43 0.10 -2.23
CA ASP A 105 -14.46 -0.71 -1.49
C ASP A 105 -14.29 -2.08 -2.16
N GLY A 106 -13.41 -2.93 -1.63
CA GLY A 106 -13.26 -4.29 -2.14
C GLY A 106 -11.98 -5.01 -1.71
N LYS A 107 -11.76 -6.15 -2.36
CA LYS A 107 -10.62 -7.03 -2.12
C LYS A 107 -9.40 -6.57 -2.90
N PHE A 108 -8.34 -6.23 -2.17
CA PHE A 108 -7.02 -5.99 -2.74
C PHE A 108 -6.15 -7.24 -2.61
N VAL A 109 -5.38 -7.55 -3.64
CA VAL A 109 -4.36 -8.60 -3.61
C VAL A 109 -2.99 -7.94 -3.58
N ILE A 110 -2.21 -8.24 -2.54
CA ILE A 110 -0.89 -7.67 -2.30
C ILE A 110 0.12 -8.81 -2.40
N VAL A 111 1.07 -8.66 -3.31
CA VAL A 111 2.14 -9.63 -3.55
C VAL A 111 3.45 -8.99 -3.16
N PHE A 112 4.15 -9.62 -2.23
CA PHE A 112 5.57 -9.35 -1.94
C PHE A 112 6.39 -10.36 -2.75
N GLU A 113 7.29 -9.88 -3.60
CA GLU A 113 8.18 -10.74 -4.38
C GLU A 113 9.46 -10.96 -3.57
N TRP A 114 9.79 -12.22 -3.30
CA TRP A 114 10.97 -12.66 -2.55
C TRP A 114 11.97 -13.35 -3.48
#